data_AF-A0A8S9SX19-F1
#
_entry.id   AF-A0A8S9SX19-F1
#
_cell.length_a   1.000
_cell.length_b   1.000
_cell.length_c   1.000
_cell.angle_alpha   90.00
_cell.angle_beta   90.00
_cell.angle_gamma   90.00
#
_symmetry.space_group_name_H-M   'P 1'
#
loop_
_entity.id
_entity.type
_entity.pdbx_description
1 polymer ?
#
loop_
_entity_poly.entity_id
_entity_poly.type
_entity_poly.pdbx_seq_one_letter_code
_entity_poly.pdbx_strand_id
1 'polypeptide(L)'
;MGRASQLKKEIREIDNEMHKPVTDDWTDWLCVMPTVPDQVRLWHNRPLRANLDIIAACKSENSNTQNLFEKVNKILARLAPIPIYGYYYGGYNYTYQHQIICTTSSNKIKAIELGLRASGMFAVDESLSDIIKYPKGEQVRQFMQETLQDCKSYIFSFWESGYIYNLGYLQTGDWLGFKHRFWCEYNP
;
A
#
# COMPACT_ATOMS: atom_id res chain seq x y z
N MET A 1 -12.07 -20.89 28.34
CA MET A 1 -10.93 -20.99 27.41
C MET A 1 -10.77 -19.67 26.69
N GLY A 2 -9.65 -18.97 26.88
CA GLY A 2 -9.50 -17.57 26.51
C GLY A 2 -9.34 -17.32 25.00
N ARG A 3 -9.75 -16.13 24.54
CA ARG A 3 -9.63 -15.63 23.15
C ARG A 3 -8.25 -15.90 22.51
N ALA A 4 -7.17 -15.85 23.30
CA ALA A 4 -5.81 -16.14 22.86
C ALA A 4 -5.55 -17.63 22.53
N SER A 5 -6.18 -18.57 23.25
CA SER A 5 -6.08 -20.01 22.98
C SER A 5 -6.74 -20.37 21.65
N GLN A 6 -7.88 -19.73 21.35
CA GLN A 6 -8.59 -19.94 20.10
C GLN A 6 -7.82 -19.37 18.90
N LEU A 7 -7.23 -18.17 19.03
CA LEU A 7 -6.37 -17.57 18.00
C LEU A 7 -5.14 -18.44 17.69
N LYS A 8 -4.49 -19.00 18.72
CA LYS A 8 -3.35 -19.91 18.54
C LYS A 8 -3.73 -21.17 17.77
N LYS A 9 -4.94 -21.69 17.96
CA LYS A 9 -5.43 -22.86 17.23
C LYS A 9 -5.68 -22.53 15.75
N GLU A 10 -6.35 -21.41 15.47
CA GLU A 10 -6.61 -20.95 14.10
C GLU A 10 -5.30 -20.67 13.33
N ILE A 11 -4.31 -20.05 13.96
CA ILE A 11 -2.98 -19.82 13.36
C ILE A 11 -2.31 -21.16 12.99
N ARG A 12 -2.38 -22.16 13.88
CA ARG A 12 -1.81 -23.50 13.60
C ARG A 12 -2.54 -24.22 12.47
N GLU A 13 -3.85 -24.04 12.34
CA GLU A 13 -4.63 -24.63 11.24
C GLU A 13 -4.21 -24.03 9.89
N ILE A 14 -4.01 -22.71 9.83
CA ILE A 14 -3.49 -22.04 8.63
C ILE A 14 -2.06 -22.48 8.32
N ASP A 15 -1.20 -22.54 9.33
CA ASP A 15 0.19 -22.97 9.15
C ASP A 15 0.28 -24.37 8.55
N ASN A 16 -0.56 -25.29 9.05
CA ASN A 16 -0.69 -26.63 8.49
C ASN A 16 -1.26 -26.64 7.06
N GLU A 17 -2.14 -25.70 6.70
CA GLU A 17 -2.64 -25.55 5.32
C GLU A 17 -1.56 -24.99 4.38
N MET A 18 -0.72 -24.06 4.87
CA MET A 18 0.39 -23.46 4.11
C MET A 18 1.57 -24.41 3.89
N HIS A 19 1.76 -25.40 4.77
CA HIS A 19 2.84 -26.39 4.68
C HIS A 19 2.45 -27.66 3.91
N LYS A 20 1.22 -27.75 3.37
CA LYS A 20 0.88 -28.84 2.44
C LYS A 20 1.79 -28.72 1.21
N PRO A 21 2.34 -29.84 0.69
CA PRO A 21 3.17 -29.80 -0.50
C PRO A 21 2.40 -29.09 -1.61
N VAL A 22 3.02 -28.05 -2.17
CA VAL A 22 2.48 -27.28 -3.28
C VAL A 22 2.31 -28.24 -4.45
N THR A 23 1.08 -28.66 -4.70
CA THR A 23 0.72 -29.31 -5.96
C THR A 23 0.68 -28.21 -7.04
N ASP A 24 0.95 -28.57 -8.29
CA ASP A 24 1.05 -27.60 -9.42
C ASP A 24 -0.25 -26.77 -9.66
N ASP A 25 -1.31 -27.00 -8.89
CA ASP A 25 -2.61 -26.30 -8.93
C ASP A 25 -2.71 -25.05 -8.03
N TRP A 26 -1.65 -24.65 -7.31
CA TRP A 26 -1.62 -23.38 -6.56
C TRP A 26 -1.22 -22.22 -7.48
N THR A 27 -2.15 -21.77 -8.32
CA THR A 27 -1.88 -20.70 -9.30
C THR A 27 -1.92 -19.29 -8.73
N ASP A 28 -2.46 -19.12 -7.51
CA ASP A 28 -2.79 -17.80 -6.97
C ASP A 28 -1.90 -17.41 -5.79
N TRP A 29 -1.67 -16.10 -5.68
CA TRP A 29 -0.72 -15.49 -4.77
C TRP A 29 -1.44 -14.74 -3.67
N LEU A 30 -1.07 -15.03 -2.42
CA LEU A 30 -1.39 -14.18 -1.27
C LEU A 30 -0.24 -13.21 -1.03
N CYS A 31 -0.55 -11.94 -0.81
CA CYS A 31 0.42 -10.94 -0.40
C CYS A 31 0.03 -10.41 0.98
N VAL A 32 0.89 -10.61 1.96
CA VAL A 32 0.72 -10.09 3.32
C VAL A 32 1.68 -8.94 3.51
N MET A 33 1.17 -7.79 3.98
CA MET A 33 1.95 -6.56 4.04
C MET A 33 1.63 -5.73 5.28
N PRO A 34 2.62 -5.12 5.94
CA PRO A 34 2.38 -4.08 6.93
C PRO A 34 1.83 -2.83 6.25
N THR A 35 0.91 -2.12 6.90
CA THR A 35 0.55 -0.78 6.48
C THR A 35 1.64 0.21 6.88
N VAL A 36 1.94 1.18 6.01
CA VAL A 36 2.88 2.27 6.32
C VAL A 36 2.16 3.60 6.47
N PRO A 37 2.66 4.47 7.36
CA PRO A 37 2.21 5.86 7.40
C PRO A 37 2.53 6.59 6.09
N ASP A 38 1.53 7.25 5.53
CA ASP A 38 1.65 8.06 4.31
C ASP A 38 1.73 9.55 4.69
N GLN A 39 2.91 9.94 5.19
CA GLN A 39 3.17 11.26 5.72
C GLN A 39 3.07 12.38 4.69
N VAL A 40 3.48 12.14 3.45
CA VAL A 40 3.40 13.17 2.41
C VAL A 40 1.97 13.50 2.02
N ARG A 41 1.04 12.56 2.23
CA ARG A 41 -0.38 12.79 2.02
C ARG A 41 -1.14 13.21 3.29
N LEU A 42 -0.50 13.30 4.46
CA LEU A 42 -1.11 13.79 5.71
C LEU A 42 -1.66 15.21 5.60
N TRP A 43 -1.16 16.01 4.67
CA TRP A 43 -1.68 17.36 4.43
C TRP A 43 -3.10 17.38 3.83
N HIS A 44 -3.66 16.23 3.40
CA HIS A 44 -4.92 16.20 2.62
C HIS A 44 -5.98 15.20 3.09
N ASN A 45 -6.33 15.19 4.39
CA ASN A 45 -7.57 14.62 4.91
C ASN A 45 -7.89 13.15 4.50
N ARG A 46 -6.87 12.35 4.13
CA ARG A 46 -7.07 10.90 3.93
C ARG A 46 -6.83 10.16 5.23
N PRO A 47 -7.66 9.14 5.53
CA PRO A 47 -7.49 8.35 6.74
C PRO A 47 -6.15 7.62 6.73
N LEU A 48 -5.40 7.74 7.84
CA LEU A 48 -4.16 7.02 8.16
C LEU A 48 -4.39 5.52 8.39
N ARG A 49 -4.98 4.86 7.39
CA ARG A 49 -5.54 3.50 7.49
C ARG A 49 -5.27 2.77 6.19
N ALA A 50 -5.29 1.44 6.23
CA ALA A 50 -5.27 0.66 4.99
C ALA A 50 -6.43 1.07 4.08
N ASN A 51 -6.20 0.94 2.78
CA ASN A 51 -7.26 1.05 1.80
C ASN A 51 -8.07 -0.25 1.77
N LEU A 52 -9.10 -0.31 2.62
CA LEU A 52 -9.97 -1.47 2.78
C LEU A 52 -10.79 -1.78 1.52
N ASP A 53 -11.03 -0.80 0.66
CA ASP A 53 -11.78 -1.00 -0.60
C ASP A 53 -11.00 -1.91 -1.56
N ILE A 54 -9.67 -1.77 -1.59
CA ILE A 54 -8.80 -2.65 -2.39
C ILE A 54 -8.87 -4.09 -1.85
N ILE A 55 -8.86 -4.25 -0.53
CA ILE A 55 -8.94 -5.57 0.11
C ILE A 55 -10.31 -6.20 -0.18
N ALA A 56 -11.40 -5.43 -0.05
CA ALA A 56 -12.76 -5.88 -0.34
C ALA A 56 -12.96 -6.28 -1.81
N ALA A 57 -12.22 -5.65 -2.73
CA ALA A 57 -12.23 -5.98 -4.14
C ALA A 57 -11.37 -7.21 -4.50
N CYS A 58 -10.47 -7.67 -3.63
CA CYS A 58 -9.64 -8.84 -3.88
C CYS A 58 -10.49 -10.10 -3.95
N LYS A 59 -10.40 -10.81 -5.08
CA LYS A 59 -11.06 -12.10 -5.29
C LYS A 59 -10.12 -13.02 -6.04
N SER A 60 -10.13 -14.29 -5.65
CA SER A 60 -9.48 -15.38 -6.35
C SER A 60 -10.53 -16.26 -7.00
N GLU A 61 -10.29 -16.69 -8.24
CA GLU A 61 -11.12 -17.69 -8.93
C GLU A 61 -10.89 -19.10 -8.35
N ASN A 62 -9.73 -19.32 -7.72
CA ASN A 62 -9.41 -20.53 -7.01
C ASN A 62 -10.09 -20.54 -5.63
N SER A 63 -11.08 -21.43 -5.46
CA SER A 63 -11.87 -21.53 -4.22
C SER A 63 -11.03 -21.82 -2.96
N ASN A 64 -9.92 -22.56 -3.08
CA ASN A 64 -9.03 -22.84 -1.95
C ASN A 64 -8.28 -21.57 -1.54
N THR A 65 -7.73 -20.83 -2.51
CA THR A 65 -7.04 -19.56 -2.24
C THR A 65 -8.01 -18.52 -1.69
N GLN A 66 -9.22 -18.43 -2.23
CA GLN A 66 -10.25 -17.53 -1.72
C GLN A 66 -10.63 -17.86 -0.27
N ASN A 67 -10.81 -19.14 0.06
CA ASN A 67 -11.06 -19.60 1.42
C ASN A 67 -9.90 -19.23 2.37
N LEU A 68 -8.66 -19.48 1.94
CA LEU A 68 -7.48 -19.12 2.72
C LEU A 68 -7.36 -17.60 2.91
N PHE A 69 -7.58 -16.81 1.86
CA PHE A 69 -7.63 -15.35 1.91
C PHE A 69 -8.68 -14.84 2.92
N GLU A 70 -9.88 -15.42 2.92
CA GLU A 70 -10.95 -15.06 3.87
C GLU A 70 -10.58 -15.43 5.31
N LYS A 71 -10.00 -16.62 5.54
CA LYS A 71 -9.50 -17.04 6.85
C LYS A 71 -8.43 -16.09 7.37
N VAL A 72 -7.43 -15.77 6.55
CA VAL A 72 -6.34 -14.84 6.89
C VAL A 72 -6.91 -13.47 7.23
N ASN A 73 -7.75 -12.88 6.38
CA ASN A 73 -8.33 -11.57 6.65
C ASN A 73 -9.23 -11.55 7.89
N LYS A 74 -9.96 -12.64 8.17
CA LYS A 74 -10.73 -12.77 9.41
C LYS A 74 -9.86 -12.75 10.65
N ILE A 75 -8.67 -13.38 10.61
CA ILE A 75 -7.70 -13.30 11.70
C ILE A 75 -7.13 -11.88 11.81
N LEU A 76 -6.70 -11.29 10.69
CA LEU A 76 -6.14 -9.94 10.67
C LEU A 76 -7.13 -8.90 11.20
N ALA A 77 -8.41 -8.99 10.84
CA ALA A 77 -9.47 -8.11 11.36
C ALA A 77 -9.71 -8.24 12.87
N ARG A 78 -9.27 -9.35 13.50
CA ARG A 78 -9.33 -9.53 14.96
C ARG A 78 -8.10 -8.99 15.67
N LEU A 79 -7.00 -8.77 14.96
CA LEU A 79 -5.83 -8.07 15.49
C LEU A 79 -6.18 -6.59 15.53
N ALA A 80 -6.24 -6.01 16.74
CA ALA A 80 -6.47 -4.59 16.87
C ALA A 80 -5.31 -3.83 16.20
N PRO A 81 -5.60 -2.78 15.40
CA PRO A 81 -4.56 -1.92 14.87
C PRO A 81 -3.70 -1.35 16.01
N ILE A 82 -2.40 -1.21 15.75
CA ILE A 82 -1.43 -0.64 16.67
C ILE A 82 -1.36 0.87 16.41
N PRO A 83 -1.72 1.72 17.38
CA PRO A 83 -1.55 3.16 17.24
C PRO A 83 -0.05 3.48 17.33
N ILE A 84 0.50 4.03 16.24
CA ILE A 84 1.87 4.55 16.18
C ILE A 84 1.80 6.07 16.24
N TYR A 85 2.59 6.68 17.12
CA TYR A 85 2.69 8.13 17.23
C TYR A 85 3.79 8.65 16.32
N GLY A 86 3.42 9.53 15.39
CA GLY A 86 4.40 10.30 14.64
C GLY A 86 4.54 11.68 15.29
N TYR A 87 5.73 12.00 15.79
CA TYR A 87 6.08 13.37 16.13
C TYR A 87 6.74 14.00 14.92
N TYR A 88 6.11 15.05 14.37
CA TYR A 88 6.63 15.70 13.19
C TYR A 88 6.94 17.18 13.48
N TYR A 89 8.01 17.67 12.86
CA TYR A 89 8.42 19.06 12.94
C TYR A 89 7.22 20.00 12.75
N GLY A 90 7.04 20.92 13.70
CA GLY A 90 5.87 21.81 13.76
C GLY A 90 4.86 21.50 14.87
N GLY A 91 5.08 20.43 15.67
CA GLY A 91 4.27 20.15 16.86
C GLY A 91 2.94 19.44 16.58
N TYR A 92 2.79 18.85 15.40
CA TYR A 92 1.60 18.08 15.05
C TYR A 92 1.71 16.65 15.60
N ASN A 93 0.70 16.24 16.37
CA ASN A 93 0.54 14.87 16.86
C ASN A 93 -0.41 14.12 15.92
N TYR A 94 0.12 13.27 15.04
CA TYR A 94 -0.73 12.33 14.29
C TYR A 94 -0.56 10.92 14.84
N THR A 95 -1.67 10.23 14.97
CA THR A 95 -1.70 8.80 15.30
C THR A 95 -2.02 8.00 14.04
N TYR A 96 -1.13 7.08 13.70
CA TYR A 96 -1.27 6.15 12.60
C TYR A 96 -1.79 4.80 13.10
N GLN A 97 -2.77 4.21 12.43
CA GLN A 97 -3.29 2.89 12.81
C GLN A 97 -2.58 1.83 11.98
N HIS A 98 -1.45 1.35 12.50
CA HIS A 98 -0.68 0.30 11.86
C HIS A 98 -1.40 -1.04 11.97
N GLN A 99 -1.47 -1.76 10.87
CA GLN A 99 -2.04 -3.10 10.82
C GLN A 99 -1.33 -3.94 9.76
N ILE A 100 -1.59 -5.24 9.78
CA ILE A 100 -1.19 -6.16 8.73
C ILE A 100 -2.41 -6.40 7.85
N ILE A 101 -2.21 -6.38 6.54
CA ILE A 101 -3.25 -6.63 5.55
C ILE A 101 -2.87 -7.83 4.69
N CYS A 102 -3.87 -8.41 4.03
CA CYS A 102 -3.68 -9.45 3.05
C CYS A 102 -4.45 -9.12 1.76
N THR A 103 -3.82 -9.31 0.62
CA THR A 103 -4.43 -9.25 -0.72
C THR A 103 -4.23 -10.58 -1.45
N THR A 104 -5.01 -10.83 -2.49
CA THR A 104 -4.90 -12.03 -3.32
C THR A 104 -5.01 -11.72 -4.81
N SER A 105 -4.32 -12.48 -5.65
CA SER A 105 -4.48 -12.45 -7.11
C SER A 105 -3.89 -13.71 -7.76
N SER A 106 -4.44 -14.14 -8.89
CA SER A 106 -3.85 -15.18 -9.75
C SER A 106 -2.51 -14.76 -10.39
N ASN A 107 -2.14 -13.48 -10.29
CA ASN A 107 -0.87 -12.97 -10.79
C ASN A 107 -0.01 -12.40 -9.66
N LYS A 108 1.22 -12.89 -9.53
CA LYS A 108 2.19 -12.45 -8.50
C LYS A 108 2.40 -10.93 -8.49
N ILE A 109 2.65 -10.34 -9.65
CA ILE A 109 2.91 -8.90 -9.78
C ILE A 109 1.66 -8.13 -9.35
N LYS A 110 0.48 -8.61 -9.73
CA LYS A 110 -0.78 -7.98 -9.34
C LYS A 110 -1.08 -8.12 -7.85
N ALA A 111 -0.80 -9.27 -7.23
CA ALA A 111 -0.93 -9.45 -5.79
C ALA A 111 -0.03 -8.46 -5.01
N ILE A 112 1.21 -8.28 -5.47
CA ILE A 112 2.15 -7.31 -4.90
C ILE A 112 1.63 -5.88 -5.10
N GLU A 113 1.20 -5.51 -6.30
CA GLU A 113 0.65 -4.18 -6.59
C GLU A 113 -0.57 -3.88 -5.69
N LEU A 114 -1.50 -4.83 -5.56
CA LEU A 114 -2.65 -4.70 -4.67
C LEU A 114 -2.21 -4.55 -3.21
N GLY A 115 -1.23 -5.34 -2.76
CA GLY A 115 -0.68 -5.26 -1.41
C GLY A 115 -0.07 -3.89 -1.13
N LEU A 116 0.77 -3.38 -2.03
CA LEU A 116 1.39 -2.06 -1.93
C LEU A 116 0.36 -0.93 -1.91
N ARG A 117 -0.69 -1.02 -2.73
CA ARG A 117 -1.76 -0.01 -2.75
C ARG A 117 -2.65 -0.07 -1.52
N ALA A 118 -2.99 -1.28 -1.07
CA ALA A 118 -3.81 -1.49 0.12
C ALA A 118 -3.07 -1.05 1.40
N SER A 119 -1.75 -1.24 1.47
CA SER A 119 -0.92 -0.86 2.61
C SER A 119 -0.64 0.64 2.72
N GLY A 120 -0.92 1.39 1.65
CA GLY A 120 -0.53 2.79 1.53
C GLY A 120 0.92 2.99 1.11
N MET A 121 1.68 1.92 0.83
CA MET A 121 3.06 2.01 0.33
C MET A 121 3.15 2.51 -1.11
N PHE A 122 2.09 2.34 -1.91
CA PHE A 122 2.08 2.75 -3.31
C PHE A 122 0.78 3.44 -3.72
N ALA A 123 0.91 4.53 -4.46
CA ALA A 123 -0.23 5.16 -5.10
C ALA A 123 0.12 5.78 -6.45
N VAL A 124 -0.91 5.93 -7.26
CA VAL A 124 -0.86 6.66 -8.53
C VAL A 124 -1.79 7.86 -8.41
N ASP A 125 -1.31 9.05 -8.78
CA ASP A 125 -2.10 10.26 -8.94
C ASP A 125 -1.98 10.76 -10.39
N GLU A 126 -3.10 10.79 -11.10
CA GLU A 126 -3.17 11.24 -12.49
C GLU A 126 -3.28 12.77 -12.61
N SER A 127 -3.56 13.47 -11.50
CA SER A 127 -3.76 14.92 -11.51
C SER A 127 -2.47 15.74 -11.42
N LEU A 128 -1.33 15.10 -11.10
CA LEU A 128 -0.06 15.76 -10.78
C LEU A 128 -0.17 16.81 -9.66
N SER A 129 -1.19 16.70 -8.81
CA SER A 129 -1.52 17.71 -7.79
C SER A 129 -0.39 17.93 -6.79
N ASP A 130 0.44 16.92 -6.57
CA ASP A 130 1.58 16.98 -5.65
C ASP A 130 2.72 17.86 -6.17
N ILE A 131 2.84 18.08 -7.49
CA ILE A 131 3.91 18.89 -8.07
C ILE A 131 3.74 20.37 -7.67
N ILE A 132 2.51 20.89 -7.67
CA ILE A 132 2.20 22.32 -7.48
C ILE A 132 2.68 22.85 -6.12
N LYS A 133 2.84 21.96 -5.14
CA LYS A 133 3.15 22.30 -3.74
C LYS A 133 4.60 22.70 -3.52
N TYR A 134 5.48 22.45 -4.49
CA TYR A 134 6.89 22.81 -4.39
C TYR A 134 7.15 24.21 -4.98
N PRO A 135 8.22 24.90 -4.57
CA PRO A 135 8.67 26.10 -5.26
C PRO A 135 8.84 25.81 -6.75
N LYS A 136 8.21 26.63 -7.61
CA LYS A 136 8.13 26.42 -9.08
C LYS A 136 7.34 25.18 -9.52
N GLY A 137 6.58 24.55 -8.62
CA GLY A 137 5.76 23.38 -8.91
C GLY A 137 4.79 23.57 -10.07
N GLU A 138 4.16 24.74 -10.14
CA GLU A 138 3.26 25.07 -11.24
C GLU A 138 3.98 25.14 -12.60
N GLN A 139 5.21 25.66 -12.63
CA GLN A 139 6.03 25.72 -13.85
C GLN A 139 6.43 24.31 -14.31
N VAL A 140 6.78 23.44 -13.35
CA VAL A 140 7.10 22.04 -13.64
C VAL A 140 5.87 21.28 -14.15
N ARG A 141 4.72 21.48 -13.50
CA ARG A 141 3.45 20.86 -13.93
C ARG A 141 3.08 21.29 -15.34
N GLN A 142 3.15 22.59 -15.62
CA GLN A 142 2.88 23.14 -16.95
C GLN A 142 3.83 22.55 -17.99
N PHE A 143 5.15 22.57 -17.73
CA PHE A 143 6.14 21.97 -18.62
C PHE A 143 5.82 20.50 -18.93
N MET A 144 5.50 19.69 -17.91
CA MET A 144 5.14 18.30 -18.09
C MET A 144 3.88 18.14 -18.94
N GLN A 145 2.82 18.90 -18.66
CA GLN A 145 1.56 18.81 -19.39
C GLN A 145 1.66 19.27 -20.84
N GLU A 146 2.54 20.23 -21.14
CA GLU A 146 2.77 20.74 -22.49
C GLU A 146 3.68 19.83 -23.32
N THR A 147 4.62 19.12 -22.67
CA THR A 147 5.68 18.38 -23.35
C THR A 147 5.43 16.86 -23.38
N LEU A 148 4.72 16.32 -22.39
CA LEU A 148 4.60 14.89 -22.15
C LEU A 148 3.14 14.42 -22.21
N GLN A 149 2.95 13.19 -22.67
CA GLN A 149 1.65 12.50 -22.71
C GLN A 149 1.49 11.58 -21.50
N ASP A 150 0.24 11.30 -21.11
CA ASP A 150 -0.13 10.38 -20.02
C ASP A 150 0.66 10.62 -18.72
N CYS A 151 0.75 11.89 -18.30
CA CYS A 151 1.50 12.25 -17.11
C CYS A 151 0.87 11.66 -15.84
N LYS A 152 1.67 10.99 -15.01
CA LYS A 152 1.26 10.37 -13.75
C LYS A 152 2.30 10.58 -12.66
N SER A 153 1.82 10.68 -11.42
CA SER A 153 2.65 10.69 -10.22
C SER A 153 2.59 9.31 -9.55
N TYR A 154 3.73 8.64 -9.49
CA TYR A 154 3.91 7.38 -8.75
C TYR A 154 4.53 7.68 -7.39
N ILE A 155 3.80 7.33 -6.34
CA ILE A 155 4.16 7.68 -4.98
C ILE A 155 4.46 6.41 -4.22
N PHE A 156 5.64 6.38 -3.61
CA PHE A 156 6.10 5.30 -2.76
C PHE A 156 6.34 5.82 -1.35
N SER A 157 5.70 5.20 -0.38
CA SER A 157 5.81 5.57 1.04
C SER A 157 6.47 4.43 1.80
N PHE A 158 7.43 4.77 2.65
CA PHE A 158 8.15 3.87 3.53
C PHE A 158 8.17 4.44 4.95
N TRP A 159 8.66 3.62 5.88
CA TRP A 159 8.73 3.97 7.30
C TRP A 159 9.56 5.19 7.65
N GLU A 160 10.49 5.67 6.82
CA GLU A 160 11.29 6.85 7.16
C GLU A 160 11.50 7.77 5.95
N SER A 161 10.97 7.37 4.80
CA SER A 161 11.19 8.09 3.56
C SER A 161 10.08 7.80 2.58
N GLY A 162 10.05 8.59 1.51
CA GLY A 162 9.30 8.21 0.34
C GLY A 162 9.77 8.94 -0.89
N TYR A 163 9.19 8.52 -2.01
CA TYR A 163 9.56 8.96 -3.33
C TYR A 163 8.31 9.30 -4.13
N ILE A 164 8.40 10.38 -4.88
CA ILE A 164 7.40 10.73 -5.88
C ILE A 164 8.12 10.76 -7.23
N TYR A 165 7.61 10.00 -8.18
CA TYR A 165 8.06 10.01 -9.56
C TYR A 165 6.94 10.59 -10.40
N ASN A 166 7.14 11.80 -10.91
CA ASN A 166 6.24 12.42 -11.86
C ASN A 166 6.76 12.08 -13.24
N LEU A 167 6.08 11.19 -13.95
CA LEU A 167 6.54 10.65 -15.22
C LEU A 167 5.50 10.89 -16.31
N GLY A 168 5.95 11.06 -17.54
CA GLY A 168 5.13 11.05 -18.75
C GLY A 168 5.94 10.59 -19.95
N TYR A 169 5.26 10.36 -21.07
CA TYR A 169 5.89 9.89 -22.31
C TYR A 169 6.18 11.05 -23.25
N LEU A 170 7.38 11.04 -23.83
CA LEU A 170 7.68 11.82 -25.03
C LEU A 170 6.97 11.20 -26.24
N GLN A 171 6.82 11.98 -27.31
CA GLN A 171 6.28 11.47 -28.58
C GLN A 171 7.12 10.33 -29.16
N THR A 172 8.41 10.23 -28.80
CA THR A 172 9.30 9.13 -29.18
C THR A 172 9.01 7.81 -28.44
N GLY A 173 8.18 7.84 -27.40
CA GLY A 173 7.89 6.72 -26.52
C GLY A 173 8.79 6.62 -25.27
N ASP A 174 9.81 7.48 -25.16
CA ASP A 174 10.68 7.54 -23.99
C ASP A 174 9.99 8.15 -22.78
N TRP A 175 10.39 7.72 -21.58
CA TRP A 175 9.87 8.26 -20.33
C TRP A 175 10.72 9.45 -19.90
N LEU A 176 10.07 10.56 -19.58
CA LEU A 176 10.69 11.72 -18.95
C LEU A 176 9.97 12.07 -17.67
N GLY A 177 10.70 12.58 -16.68
CA GLY A 177 10.07 13.02 -15.46
C GLY A 177 11.00 13.51 -14.37
N PHE A 178 10.39 13.75 -13.22
CA PHE A 178 11.03 14.30 -12.04
C PHE A 178 10.90 13.33 -10.87
N LYS A 179 11.98 13.22 -10.09
CA LYS A 179 12.00 12.45 -8.85
C LYS A 179 12.08 13.41 -7.68
N HIS A 180 11.21 13.21 -6.70
CA HIS A 180 11.26 13.86 -5.41
C HIS A 180 11.52 12.81 -4.34
N ARG A 181 12.33 13.16 -3.36
CA ARG A 181 12.56 12.35 -2.17
C ARG A 181 12.16 13.18 -0.96
N PHE A 182 11.49 12.54 -0.02
CA PHE A 182 11.16 13.13 1.26
C PHE A 182 11.54 12.18 2.40
N TRP A 183 11.69 12.75 3.58
CA TRP A 183 12.05 12.04 4.80
C TRP A 183 11.00 12.31 5.87
N CYS A 184 10.79 11.32 6.71
CA CYS A 184 9.79 11.32 7.75
C CYS A 184 10.46 10.75 9.00
N GLU A 185 10.40 11.49 10.11
CA GLU A 185 10.85 10.98 11.40
C GLU A 185 9.68 10.29 12.10
N TYR A 186 9.87 9.04 12.49
CA TYR A 186 8.88 8.29 13.26
C TYR A 186 9.50 7.85 14.57
N ASN A 187 8.72 7.96 15.64
CA ASN A 187 9.12 7.50 16.97
C ASN A 187 8.17 6.37 17.38
N PRO A 188 8.51 5.10 17.07
CA PRO A 188 7.65 3.95 17.34
C PRO A 188 7.40 3.70 18.84
#